data_AF-A0A8J5JUS3-F1
#
_entry.id   AF-A0A8J5JUS3-F1
#
_cell.length_a   1.000
_cell.length_b   1.000
_cell.length_c   1.000
_cell.angle_alpha   90.00
_cell.angle_beta   90.00
_cell.angle_gamma   90.00
#
_symmetry.space_group_name_H-M   'P 1'
#
loop_
_entity.id
_entity.type
_entity.pdbx_description
1 polymer ?
#
loop_
_entity_poly.entity_id
_entity_poly.type
_entity_poly.pdbx_seq_one_letter_code
_entity_poly.pdbx_strand_id
1 'polypeptide(L)'
;MKYRKALLAVLIILLILLYSGPSMFRLVLHTRPSLADSASRSLALRLGRFWQASQEDDAHIFHIPPLPEESPYLPYVGNGLLAVTMDQDSPIYIRSGRTLALPVSFRPITLVSVDGMTVKEAVVTEYTTGVVHRIQSWDQPGIGPLDVTYQTYAHRSIPSLLLQDIKVINPTDQDALVDVEQMGLGDWPTATTETLKLHHGEGEHEYIVISGSIELPNSNVIPVAVVSLKVPPSIQVKSKMSTTLHIVTAVNYSEPIPRKAYSAVKDKAAQGALAALKRAVTGNIKRLRSDHSQVWKELWSSGFGISHSKAESALNGDLINATLYHAPAPLHEVSTTEEQRTSILRDIAYAEGCYGGHQTLQAERLWSHLNTLDDVNRVVGYWMVTLEKQGCHQLVRAGADGIMQAMLLSFGGLRFKNQHLEFNTHPKDLHRDYYFRRLSYGNATHLNISVMVQEEDYKAVMYLALDRSDKTYYACDAGCLDPPVELKQLKQSFPVKLTDPVTAILYITSDKAHMEELKHTIHVKEILLDSSGDRV
;
A
#
# COMPACT_ATOMS: atom_id res chain seq x y z
N MET A 1 -33.93 28.35 50.73
CA MET A 1 -34.74 28.71 49.53
C MET A 1 -34.07 29.67 48.55
N LYS A 2 -33.17 30.59 48.97
CA LYS A 2 -32.53 31.58 48.06
C LYS A 2 -31.53 30.99 47.06
N TYR A 3 -30.75 29.97 47.44
CA TYR A 3 -29.74 29.34 46.57
C TYR A 3 -30.32 28.51 45.41
N ARG A 4 -31.46 27.83 45.60
CA ARG A 4 -32.11 27.05 44.54
C ARG A 4 -32.62 27.92 43.38
N LYS A 5 -33.10 29.13 43.69
CA LYS A 5 -33.56 30.09 42.66
C LYS A 5 -32.39 30.71 41.89
N ALA A 6 -31.28 30.97 42.57
CA ALA A 6 -30.05 31.45 41.93
C ALA A 6 -29.43 30.38 41.00
N LEU A 7 -29.38 29.13 41.44
CA LEU A 7 -28.90 28.02 40.61
C LEU A 7 -29.75 27.83 39.35
N LEU A 8 -31.08 27.92 39.50
CA LEU A 8 -32.01 27.81 38.36
C LEU A 8 -31.81 28.96 37.37
N ALA A 9 -31.59 30.19 37.85
CA ALA A 9 -31.32 31.34 36.99
C ALA A 9 -29.99 31.18 36.25
N VAL A 10 -28.94 30.70 36.91
CA VAL A 10 -27.65 30.41 36.27
C VAL A 10 -27.77 29.31 35.21
N LEU A 11 -28.54 28.26 35.48
CA LEU A 11 -28.83 27.19 34.50
C LEU A 11 -29.58 27.71 33.27
N ILE A 12 -30.57 28.59 33.47
CA ILE A 12 -31.31 29.22 32.37
C ILE A 12 -30.38 30.11 31.54
N ILE A 13 -29.51 30.90 32.18
CA ILE A 13 -28.53 31.74 31.48
C ILE A 13 -27.53 30.88 30.71
N LEU A 14 -27.04 29.78 31.29
CA LEU A 14 -26.15 28.83 30.60
C LEU A 14 -26.85 28.18 29.40
N LEU A 15 -28.13 27.80 29.52
CA LEU A 15 -28.92 27.27 28.41
C LEU A 15 -29.10 28.29 27.28
N ILE A 16 -29.38 29.55 27.63
CA ILE A 16 -29.48 30.64 26.65
C ILE A 16 -28.12 30.92 26.00
N LEU A 17 -27.01 30.91 26.76
CA LEU A 17 -25.68 31.06 26.20
C LEU A 17 -25.27 29.87 25.33
N LEU A 18 -25.66 28.64 25.68
CA LEU A 18 -25.38 27.46 24.88
C LEU A 18 -26.14 27.48 23.55
N TYR A 19 -27.40 27.95 23.58
CA TYR A 19 -28.28 27.91 22.41
C TYR A 19 -28.21 29.16 21.53
N SER A 20 -28.04 30.33 22.15
CA SER A 20 -28.01 31.65 21.49
C SER A 20 -26.61 32.22 21.36
N GLY A 21 -25.68 31.84 22.24
CA GLY A 21 -24.29 32.32 22.24
C GLY A 21 -23.56 32.07 20.93
N PRO A 22 -23.62 30.87 20.31
CA PRO A 22 -23.00 30.62 19.01
C PRO A 22 -23.52 31.54 17.90
N SER A 23 -24.82 31.86 17.89
CA SER A 23 -25.41 32.77 16.90
C SER A 23 -25.04 34.24 17.14
N MET A 24 -24.99 34.66 18.41
CA MET A 24 -24.57 36.02 18.79
C MET A 24 -23.06 36.23 18.54
N PHE A 25 -22.22 35.25 18.85
CA PHE A 25 -20.78 35.27 18.53
C PHE A 25 -20.55 35.34 17.01
N ARG A 26 -21.33 34.61 16.20
CA ARG A 26 -21.28 34.70 14.73
C ARG A 26 -21.66 36.08 14.20
N LEU A 27 -22.62 36.75 14.83
CA LEU A 27 -23.06 38.09 14.44
C LEU A 27 -21.97 39.15 14.75
N VAL A 28 -21.32 39.03 15.90
CA VAL A 28 -20.29 39.97 16.38
C VAL A 28 -18.95 39.77 15.68
N LEU A 29 -18.55 38.52 15.35
CA LEU A 29 -17.27 38.25 14.68
C LEU A 29 -17.27 38.44 13.16
N HIS A 30 -18.41 38.72 12.51
CA HIS A 30 -18.51 38.83 11.03
C HIS A 30 -17.94 37.63 10.26
N THR A 31 -17.66 36.51 10.92
CA THR A 31 -17.29 35.26 10.30
C THR A 31 -18.55 34.60 9.78
N ARG A 32 -18.96 34.97 8.56
CA ARG A 32 -19.87 34.12 7.79
C ARG A 32 -19.18 32.77 7.65
N PRO A 33 -19.76 31.64 8.10
CA PRO A 33 -19.28 30.36 7.62
C PRO A 33 -19.43 30.41 6.10
N SER A 34 -18.32 30.25 5.38
CA SER A 34 -18.36 29.95 3.95
C SER A 34 -19.32 28.79 3.78
N LEU A 35 -20.51 29.03 3.22
CA LEU A 35 -21.37 27.96 2.75
C LEU A 35 -20.50 27.16 1.78
N ALA A 36 -20.07 25.97 2.19
CA ALA A 36 -19.24 25.13 1.34
C ALA A 36 -19.95 24.99 -0.01
N ASP A 37 -19.24 25.38 -1.06
CA ASP A 37 -19.76 25.37 -2.42
C ASP A 37 -20.30 23.96 -2.79
N SER A 38 -21.21 23.89 -3.76
CA SER A 38 -21.90 22.67 -4.17
C SER A 38 -20.91 21.54 -4.50
N ALA A 39 -19.82 21.85 -5.21
CA ALA A 39 -18.75 20.91 -5.50
C ALA A 39 -17.99 20.44 -4.24
N SER A 40 -17.76 21.33 -3.27
CA SER A 40 -17.07 20.95 -2.01
C SER A 40 -17.90 19.97 -1.19
N ARG A 41 -19.22 20.17 -1.15
CA ARG A 41 -20.15 19.24 -0.48
C ARG A 41 -20.22 17.89 -1.21
N SER A 42 -20.27 17.90 -2.55
CA SER A 42 -20.28 16.67 -3.35
C SER A 42 -19.00 15.86 -3.13
N LEU A 43 -17.84 16.52 -3.17
CA LEU A 43 -16.55 15.88 -2.93
C LEU A 43 -16.50 15.23 -1.55
N ALA A 44 -16.89 15.95 -0.50
CA ALA A 44 -16.91 15.43 0.87
C ALA A 44 -17.82 14.20 1.02
N LEU A 45 -19.01 14.20 0.40
CA LEU A 45 -19.91 13.05 0.38
C LEU A 45 -19.27 11.82 -0.29
N ARG A 46 -18.52 12.02 -1.38
CA ARG A 46 -17.84 10.94 -2.10
C ARG A 46 -16.63 10.40 -1.35
N LEU A 47 -15.90 11.26 -0.65
CA LEU A 47 -14.79 10.87 0.21
C LEU A 47 -15.27 10.11 1.45
N GLY A 48 -16.50 10.35 1.91
CA GLY A 48 -17.05 9.71 3.10
C GLY A 48 -16.96 8.18 3.11
N ARG A 49 -16.97 7.52 1.94
CA ARG A 49 -16.81 6.05 1.86
C ARG A 49 -15.41 5.54 2.20
N PHE A 50 -14.39 6.40 2.14
CA PHE A 50 -13.00 6.08 2.46
C PHE A 50 -12.60 6.52 3.86
N TRP A 51 -13.48 7.23 4.57
CA TRP A 51 -13.18 7.80 5.88
C TRP A 51 -12.73 6.75 6.89
N GLN A 52 -13.43 5.62 6.97
CA GLN A 52 -13.06 4.54 7.89
C GLN A 52 -11.68 3.95 7.55
N ALA A 53 -11.45 3.62 6.28
CA ALA A 53 -10.15 3.10 5.83
C ALA A 53 -9.02 4.09 6.10
N SER A 54 -9.27 5.39 5.95
CA SER A 54 -8.29 6.43 6.27
C SER A 54 -7.96 6.52 7.76
N GLN A 55 -8.95 6.33 8.64
CA GLN A 55 -8.74 6.34 10.09
C GLN A 55 -8.03 5.07 10.59
N GLU A 56 -8.10 3.98 9.82
CA GLU A 56 -7.42 2.72 10.08
C GLU A 56 -6.05 2.64 9.38
N ASP A 57 -5.57 3.74 8.78
CA ASP A 57 -4.34 3.84 7.98
C ASP A 57 -4.31 2.89 6.75
N ASP A 58 -5.45 2.33 6.36
CA ASP A 58 -5.61 1.42 5.20
C ASP A 58 -5.81 2.17 3.87
N ALA A 59 -6.06 3.47 3.94
CA ALA A 59 -6.12 4.37 2.80
C ALA A 59 -5.53 5.74 3.15
N HIS A 60 -5.01 6.44 2.15
CA HIS A 60 -4.54 7.82 2.30
C HIS A 60 -5.35 8.77 1.44
N ILE A 61 -5.92 9.82 2.04
CA ILE A 61 -6.67 10.87 1.35
C ILE A 61 -5.77 12.09 1.21
N PHE A 62 -5.68 12.63 0.00
CA PHE A 62 -4.86 13.81 -0.32
C PHE A 62 -5.68 14.79 -1.16
N HIS A 63 -5.92 16.00 -0.64
CA HIS A 63 -6.68 17.03 -1.37
C HIS A 63 -5.79 17.78 -2.36
N ILE A 64 -6.43 18.33 -3.41
CA ILE A 64 -5.76 19.17 -4.40
C ILE A 64 -6.50 20.52 -4.45
N PRO A 65 -5.92 21.61 -3.89
CA PRO A 65 -4.64 21.68 -3.19
C PRO A 65 -4.64 20.99 -1.80
N PRO A 66 -3.46 20.64 -1.24
CA PRO A 66 -3.36 19.88 0.01
C PRO A 66 -3.85 20.66 1.24
N LEU A 67 -4.41 19.96 2.22
CA LEU A 67 -4.77 20.53 3.52
C LEU A 67 -3.54 20.56 4.48
N PRO A 68 -3.50 21.45 5.48
CA PRO A 68 -2.30 21.66 6.30
C PRO A 68 -1.77 20.45 7.09
N GLU A 69 -2.65 19.51 7.44
CA GLU A 69 -2.31 18.32 8.24
C GLU A 69 -2.10 17.07 7.37
N GLU A 70 -2.19 17.18 6.05
CA GLU A 70 -2.06 16.02 5.16
C GLU A 70 -0.60 15.69 4.86
N SER A 71 -0.24 14.43 5.11
CA SER A 71 1.04 13.88 4.67
C SER A 71 1.11 13.87 3.14
N PRO A 72 2.18 14.40 2.52
CA PRO A 72 2.30 14.49 1.07
C PRO A 72 2.75 13.16 0.43
N TYR A 73 2.15 12.03 0.81
CA TYR A 73 2.49 10.74 0.22
C TYR A 73 2.07 10.68 -1.25
N LEU A 74 3.01 10.32 -2.12
CA LEU A 74 2.81 10.29 -3.57
C LEU A 74 1.71 9.30 -3.97
N PRO A 75 0.61 9.75 -4.60
CA PRO A 75 -0.36 8.84 -5.19
C PRO A 75 0.23 8.11 -6.39
N TYR A 76 0.32 6.79 -6.27
CA TYR A 76 1.12 5.93 -7.14
C TYR A 76 0.46 4.57 -7.29
N VAL A 77 0.53 3.96 -8.47
CA VAL A 77 0.20 2.53 -8.64
C VAL A 77 1.39 1.79 -9.24
N GLY A 78 1.66 0.60 -8.72
CA GLY A 78 2.73 -0.25 -9.25
C GLY A 78 2.56 -1.70 -8.84
N ASN A 79 3.09 -2.61 -9.67
CA ASN A 79 2.98 -4.07 -9.45
C ASN A 79 4.34 -4.79 -9.53
N GLY A 80 5.44 -4.04 -9.55
CA GLY A 80 6.80 -4.58 -9.65
C GLY A 80 7.30 -4.81 -11.07
N LEU A 81 6.42 -4.76 -12.07
CA LEU A 81 6.77 -4.76 -13.50
C LEU A 81 6.66 -3.34 -14.09
N LEU A 82 5.56 -2.65 -13.78
CA LEU A 82 5.28 -1.29 -14.24
C LEU A 82 4.71 -0.45 -13.11
N ALA A 83 4.80 0.87 -13.27
CA ALA A 83 4.16 1.85 -12.42
C ALA A 83 3.86 3.17 -13.12
N VAL A 84 2.97 3.95 -12.50
CA VAL A 84 2.64 5.32 -12.93
C VAL A 84 2.22 6.15 -11.72
N THR A 85 2.59 7.43 -11.70
CA THR A 85 2.08 8.41 -10.71
C THR A 85 0.76 8.98 -11.21
N MET A 86 -0.05 9.57 -10.32
CA MET A 86 -1.36 10.11 -10.74
C MET A 86 -1.28 11.47 -11.45
N ASP A 87 -0.10 11.93 -11.83
CA ASP A 87 0.08 13.15 -12.62
C ASP A 87 -0.24 12.89 -14.10
N GLN A 88 -0.86 13.86 -14.79
CA GLN A 88 -1.26 13.70 -16.18
C GLN A 88 -0.06 13.48 -17.12
N ASP A 89 1.07 14.09 -16.78
CA ASP A 89 2.31 14.00 -17.54
C ASP A 89 3.20 12.83 -17.13
N SER A 90 2.77 12.00 -16.17
CA SER A 90 3.52 10.87 -15.67
C SER A 90 3.76 9.83 -16.78
N PRO A 91 5.01 9.48 -17.10
CA PRO A 91 5.30 8.36 -17.99
C PRO A 91 5.03 7.03 -17.27
N ILE A 92 4.97 5.95 -18.05
CA ILE A 92 5.04 4.59 -17.49
C ILE A 92 6.48 4.34 -17.05
N TYR A 93 6.67 3.93 -15.80
CA TYR A 93 7.96 3.48 -15.29
C TYR A 93 8.05 1.96 -15.32
N ILE A 94 9.14 1.44 -15.90
CA ILE A 94 9.46 0.02 -15.90
C ILE A 94 10.64 -0.27 -14.97
N ARG A 95 10.86 -1.56 -14.71
CA ARG A 95 11.86 -2.02 -13.75
C ARG A 95 13.28 -1.65 -14.20
N SER A 96 14.05 -1.09 -13.27
CA SER A 96 15.49 -0.84 -13.39
C SER A 96 16.18 -1.31 -12.12
N GLY A 97 16.84 -2.47 -12.20
CA GLY A 97 17.42 -3.11 -11.02
C GLY A 97 16.36 -3.52 -9.99
N ARG A 98 16.33 -2.82 -8.84
CA ARG A 98 15.45 -3.12 -7.69
C ARG A 98 14.20 -2.24 -7.61
N THR A 99 14.09 -1.24 -8.48
CA THR A 99 13.05 -0.20 -8.38
C THR A 99 12.36 0.03 -9.73
N LEU A 100 11.28 0.81 -9.74
CA LEU A 100 10.53 1.19 -10.92
C LEU A 100 10.91 2.63 -11.30
N ALA A 101 12.05 2.75 -11.97
CA ALA A 101 12.72 4.04 -12.17
C ALA A 101 13.02 4.36 -13.64
N LEU A 102 12.82 3.44 -14.59
CA LEU A 102 13.14 3.69 -15.99
C LEU A 102 11.88 4.16 -16.74
N PRO A 103 11.80 5.42 -17.19
CA PRO A 103 10.62 5.93 -17.87
C PRO A 103 10.53 5.41 -19.32
N VAL A 104 9.32 5.07 -19.72
CA VAL A 104 8.91 4.84 -21.11
C VAL A 104 8.25 6.12 -21.60
N SER A 105 8.58 6.61 -22.80
CA SER A 105 8.04 7.84 -23.39
C SER A 105 6.56 7.74 -23.82
N PHE A 106 5.69 7.26 -22.93
CA PHE A 106 4.24 7.18 -23.09
C PHE A 106 3.57 7.56 -21.77
N ARG A 107 2.62 8.51 -21.83
CA ARG A 107 1.90 9.08 -20.68
C ARG A 107 0.46 8.58 -20.72
N PRO A 108 0.11 7.56 -19.91
CA PRO A 108 -1.14 6.81 -20.07
C PRO A 108 -2.33 7.45 -19.36
N ILE A 109 -2.08 8.36 -18.42
CA ILE A 109 -3.12 8.94 -17.57
C ILE A 109 -4.03 9.81 -18.43
N THR A 110 -5.28 9.40 -18.49
CA THR A 110 -6.35 10.15 -19.16
C THR A 110 -7.13 10.92 -18.12
N LEU A 111 -7.32 12.21 -18.35
CA LEU A 111 -8.16 13.07 -17.54
C LEU A 111 -9.34 13.57 -18.34
N VAL A 112 -10.35 14.08 -17.63
CA VAL A 112 -11.42 14.81 -18.25
C VAL A 112 -11.42 16.26 -17.82
N SER A 113 -11.80 17.13 -18.75
CA SER A 113 -11.96 18.56 -18.56
C SER A 113 -13.38 18.96 -18.95
N VAL A 114 -13.87 20.01 -18.29
CA VAL A 114 -15.17 20.59 -18.63
C VAL A 114 -15.01 22.09 -18.72
N ASP A 115 -15.27 22.62 -19.91
CA ASP A 115 -15.05 24.02 -20.23
C ASP A 115 -15.82 24.98 -19.30
N GLY A 116 -15.12 25.99 -18.81
CA GLY A 116 -15.70 27.08 -18.02
C GLY A 116 -16.13 26.71 -16.60
N MET A 117 -15.76 25.54 -16.08
CA MET A 117 -16.16 25.07 -14.75
C MET A 117 -14.98 25.05 -13.76
N THR A 118 -15.29 25.22 -12.47
CA THR A 118 -14.31 25.09 -11.39
C THR A 118 -14.38 23.71 -10.76
N VAL A 119 -13.22 23.13 -10.46
CA VAL A 119 -13.11 21.77 -9.91
C VAL A 119 -12.66 21.78 -8.45
N LYS A 120 -13.24 20.87 -7.66
CA LYS A 120 -12.70 20.41 -6.38
C LYS A 120 -12.23 18.98 -6.52
N GLU A 121 -11.04 18.69 -6.02
CA GLU A 121 -10.36 17.44 -6.28
C GLU A 121 -9.72 16.86 -5.02
N ALA A 122 -9.75 15.53 -4.93
CA ALA A 122 -8.95 14.76 -4.00
C ALA A 122 -8.54 13.42 -4.64
N VAL A 123 -7.42 12.88 -4.18
CA VAL A 123 -6.89 11.57 -4.55
C VAL A 123 -6.89 10.69 -3.32
N VAL A 124 -7.31 9.43 -3.47
CA VAL A 124 -7.33 8.42 -2.42
C VAL A 124 -6.52 7.22 -2.86
N THR A 125 -5.45 6.91 -2.13
CA THR A 125 -4.68 5.67 -2.34
C THR A 125 -5.20 4.62 -1.37
N GLU A 126 -5.93 3.63 -1.86
CA GLU A 126 -6.46 2.55 -1.03
C GLU A 126 -5.45 1.38 -1.01
N TYR A 127 -4.66 1.31 0.06
CA TYR A 127 -3.52 0.40 0.16
C TYR A 127 -3.94 -1.06 0.06
N THR A 128 -5.05 -1.41 0.74
CA THR A 128 -5.54 -2.79 0.85
C THR A 128 -6.12 -3.35 -0.44
N THR A 129 -6.51 -2.50 -1.40
CA THR A 129 -7.10 -2.94 -2.68
C THR A 129 -6.17 -2.72 -3.86
N GLY A 130 -5.10 -1.94 -3.70
CA GLY A 130 -4.17 -1.64 -4.78
C GLY A 130 -4.64 -0.55 -5.75
N VAL A 131 -5.74 0.12 -5.44
CA VAL A 131 -6.43 1.05 -6.35
C VAL A 131 -6.24 2.48 -5.88
N VAL A 132 -5.87 3.36 -6.82
CA VAL A 132 -5.88 4.80 -6.58
C VAL A 132 -7.12 5.41 -7.21
N HIS A 133 -7.82 6.21 -6.43
CA HIS A 133 -9.02 6.92 -6.83
C HIS A 133 -8.74 8.40 -6.96
N ARG A 134 -8.99 9.01 -8.11
CA ARG A 134 -9.10 10.46 -8.21
C ARG A 134 -10.58 10.82 -8.23
N ILE A 135 -11.00 11.79 -7.44
CA ILE A 135 -12.38 12.24 -7.35
C ILE A 135 -12.40 13.73 -7.64
N GLN A 136 -13.18 14.11 -8.65
CA GLN A 136 -13.38 15.49 -9.04
C GLN A 136 -14.88 15.81 -8.97
N SER A 137 -15.20 16.97 -8.41
CA SER A 137 -16.54 17.56 -8.44
C SER A 137 -16.43 18.92 -9.12
N TRP A 138 -17.06 19.05 -10.27
CA TRP A 138 -17.08 20.24 -11.10
C TRP A 138 -18.34 21.04 -10.79
N ASP A 139 -18.18 22.27 -10.30
CA ASP A 139 -19.32 23.14 -10.01
C ASP A 139 -19.83 23.82 -11.28
N GLN A 140 -21.12 23.64 -11.58
CA GLN A 140 -21.82 24.43 -12.59
C GLN A 140 -22.70 25.46 -11.89
N PRO A 141 -22.36 26.77 -11.99
CA PRO A 141 -23.14 27.82 -11.37
C PRO A 141 -24.63 27.75 -11.75
N GLY A 142 -25.49 27.55 -10.76
CA GLY A 142 -26.94 27.54 -10.93
C GLY A 142 -27.56 26.24 -11.46
N ILE A 143 -26.76 25.21 -11.75
CA ILE A 143 -27.25 23.91 -12.26
C ILE A 143 -26.99 22.80 -11.23
N GLY A 144 -25.77 22.71 -10.71
CA GLY A 144 -25.36 21.66 -9.76
C GLY A 144 -24.08 20.94 -10.19
N PRO A 145 -23.53 20.04 -9.36
CA PRO A 145 -22.21 19.48 -9.59
C PRO A 145 -22.24 18.35 -10.63
N LEU A 146 -21.22 18.32 -11.50
CA LEU A 146 -20.87 17.15 -12.30
C LEU A 146 -19.72 16.41 -11.61
N ASP A 147 -19.88 15.11 -11.36
CA ASP A 147 -18.88 14.35 -10.63
C ASP A 147 -18.15 13.35 -11.52
N VAL A 148 -16.83 13.30 -11.36
CA VAL A 148 -15.96 12.37 -12.08
C VAL A 148 -15.15 11.56 -11.08
N THR A 149 -15.14 10.25 -11.26
CA THR A 149 -14.32 9.33 -10.45
C THR A 149 -13.43 8.53 -11.38
N TYR A 150 -12.13 8.62 -11.15
CA TYR A 150 -11.12 7.81 -11.80
C TYR A 150 -10.74 6.68 -10.86
N GLN A 151 -10.52 5.48 -11.40
CA GLN A 151 -9.93 4.37 -10.66
C GLN A 151 -8.77 3.83 -11.49
N THR A 152 -7.55 3.96 -10.98
CA THR A 152 -6.34 3.53 -11.65
C THR A 152 -5.69 2.41 -10.85
N TYR A 153 -5.22 1.36 -11.53
CA TYR A 153 -4.47 0.27 -10.89
C TYR A 153 -3.56 -0.46 -11.88
N ALA A 154 -2.39 -0.86 -11.40
CA ALA A 154 -1.49 -1.78 -12.09
C ALA A 154 -1.88 -3.22 -11.72
N HIS A 155 -2.37 -4.00 -12.67
CA HIS A 155 -2.96 -5.31 -12.37
C HIS A 155 -1.90 -6.24 -11.78
N ARG A 156 -2.20 -6.87 -10.64
CA ARG A 156 -1.19 -7.65 -9.91
C ARG A 156 -1.02 -9.05 -10.49
N SER A 157 -2.12 -9.64 -10.93
CA SER A 157 -2.11 -10.98 -11.53
C SER A 157 -1.71 -11.02 -13.01
N ILE A 158 -1.81 -9.89 -13.71
CA ILE A 158 -1.43 -9.74 -15.11
C ILE A 158 -0.51 -8.52 -15.17
N PRO A 159 0.77 -8.68 -14.79
CA PRO A 159 1.65 -7.55 -14.47
C PRO A 159 1.87 -6.57 -15.62
N SER A 160 1.66 -7.01 -16.85
CA SER A 160 1.73 -6.18 -18.05
C SER A 160 0.57 -5.17 -18.18
N LEU A 161 -0.49 -5.25 -17.38
CA LEU A 161 -1.67 -4.40 -17.53
C LEU A 161 -1.69 -3.22 -16.55
N LEU A 162 -1.99 -2.04 -17.10
CA LEU A 162 -2.41 -0.84 -16.40
C LEU A 162 -3.85 -0.54 -16.82
N LEU A 163 -4.74 -0.33 -15.85
CA LEU A 163 -6.15 -0.03 -16.10
C LEU A 163 -6.54 1.29 -15.48
N GLN A 164 -7.39 2.03 -16.18
CA GLN A 164 -8.00 3.26 -15.71
C GLN A 164 -9.49 3.27 -16.10
N ASP A 165 -10.37 3.31 -15.10
CA ASP A 165 -11.80 3.50 -15.29
C ASP A 165 -12.16 4.95 -15.00
N ILE A 166 -12.80 5.63 -15.95
CA ILE A 166 -13.29 7.01 -15.78
C ILE A 166 -14.81 6.98 -15.76
N LYS A 167 -15.41 7.24 -14.60
CA LYS A 167 -16.86 7.31 -14.43
C LYS A 167 -17.30 8.75 -14.27
N VAL A 168 -18.10 9.23 -15.21
CA VAL A 168 -18.75 10.55 -15.15
C VAL A 168 -20.20 10.35 -14.74
N ILE A 169 -20.64 11.09 -13.73
CA ILE A 169 -22.01 11.06 -13.20
C ILE A 169 -22.60 12.46 -13.36
N ASN A 170 -23.68 12.55 -14.13
CA ASN A 170 -24.42 13.78 -14.37
C ASN A 170 -25.75 13.74 -13.62
N PRO A 171 -25.84 14.34 -12.41
CA PRO A 171 -27.09 14.41 -11.66
C PRO A 171 -28.03 15.53 -12.16
N THR A 172 -27.58 16.36 -13.11
CA THR A 172 -28.32 17.54 -13.57
C THR A 172 -29.43 17.16 -14.55
N ASP A 173 -30.31 18.13 -14.83
CA ASP A 173 -31.39 17.98 -15.80
C ASP A 173 -30.93 18.18 -17.26
N GLN A 174 -29.67 18.54 -17.51
CA GLN A 174 -29.13 18.83 -18.84
C GLN A 174 -28.08 17.79 -19.26
N ASP A 175 -27.90 17.58 -20.56
CA ASP A 175 -26.81 16.77 -21.08
C ASP A 175 -25.47 17.51 -20.89
N ALA A 176 -24.43 16.78 -20.48
CA ALA A 176 -23.09 17.30 -20.33
C ALA A 176 -22.18 16.74 -21.43
N LEU A 177 -21.38 17.61 -22.05
CA LEU A 177 -20.27 17.21 -22.91
C LEU A 177 -18.98 17.38 -22.12
N VAL A 178 -18.17 16.34 -22.08
CA VAL A 178 -16.94 16.29 -21.31
C VAL A 178 -15.79 15.96 -22.23
N ASP A 179 -14.75 16.78 -22.21
CA ASP A 179 -13.56 16.58 -23.03
C ASP A 179 -12.63 15.58 -22.36
N VAL A 180 -11.98 14.75 -23.17
CA VAL A 180 -11.13 13.66 -22.72
C VAL A 180 -9.73 13.90 -23.24
N GLU A 181 -8.78 14.00 -22.32
CA GLU A 181 -7.40 14.37 -22.63
C GLU A 181 -6.44 13.28 -22.19
N GLN A 182 -5.62 12.81 -23.13
CA GLN A 182 -4.49 11.92 -22.87
C GLN A 182 -3.27 12.46 -23.61
N MET A 183 -2.16 12.68 -22.90
CA MET A 183 -0.93 13.16 -23.54
C MET A 183 -0.31 12.10 -24.47
N GLY A 184 -0.39 10.82 -24.11
CA GLY A 184 0.00 9.71 -24.98
C GLY A 184 1.50 9.65 -25.28
N LEU A 185 1.86 9.43 -26.55
CA LEU A 185 3.25 9.29 -27.00
C LEU A 185 4.01 10.61 -26.83
N GLY A 186 5.08 10.59 -26.02
CA GLY A 186 6.03 11.70 -25.92
C GLY A 186 7.16 11.58 -26.93
N ASP A 187 8.25 12.31 -26.68
CA ASP A 187 9.46 12.23 -27.51
C ASP A 187 10.10 10.84 -27.39
N TRP A 188 9.92 10.02 -28.42
CA TRP A 188 10.49 8.68 -28.51
C TRP A 188 11.06 8.42 -29.92
N PRO A 189 12.34 8.74 -30.16
CA PRO A 189 12.92 8.70 -31.52
C PRO A 189 12.86 7.34 -32.22
N THR A 190 12.88 6.26 -31.44
CA THR A 190 12.84 4.88 -31.97
C THR A 190 11.43 4.33 -32.08
N ALA A 191 10.39 5.10 -31.71
CA ALA A 191 9.03 4.61 -31.67
C ALA A 191 8.46 4.41 -33.08
N THR A 192 7.83 3.27 -33.28
CA THR A 192 6.93 2.98 -34.40
C THR A 192 5.53 2.83 -33.86
N THR A 193 4.56 3.47 -34.50
CA THR A 193 3.15 3.44 -34.11
C THR A 193 2.33 2.73 -35.16
N GLU A 194 1.52 1.77 -34.74
CA GLU A 194 0.54 1.08 -35.55
C GLU A 194 -0.84 1.17 -34.88
N THR A 195 -1.89 1.05 -35.68
CA THR A 195 -3.27 1.06 -35.20
C THR A 195 -3.90 -0.31 -35.42
N LEU A 196 -4.63 -0.78 -34.41
CA LEU A 196 -5.37 -2.03 -34.45
C LEU A 196 -6.83 -1.81 -34.06
N LYS A 197 -7.75 -2.47 -34.76
CA LYS A 197 -9.16 -2.53 -34.37
C LYS A 197 -9.46 -3.89 -33.73
N LEU A 198 -10.12 -3.87 -32.58
CA LEU A 198 -10.54 -5.06 -31.86
C LEU A 198 -12.03 -4.96 -31.51
N HIS A 199 -12.78 -6.03 -31.77
CA HIS A 199 -14.16 -6.15 -31.32
C HIS A 199 -14.19 -6.83 -29.94
N HIS A 200 -14.73 -6.13 -28.95
CA HIS A 200 -15.01 -6.68 -27.63
C HIS A 200 -16.03 -5.79 -26.91
N GLY A 201 -16.70 -6.33 -25.89
CA GLY A 201 -17.75 -5.60 -25.18
C GLY A 201 -18.93 -5.22 -26.09
N GLU A 202 -19.23 -3.93 -26.17
CA GLU A 202 -20.38 -3.38 -26.90
C GLU A 202 -20.04 -2.86 -28.30
N GLY A 203 -18.79 -3.04 -28.79
CA GLY A 203 -18.45 -2.52 -30.12
C GLY A 203 -17.03 -2.82 -30.63
N GLU A 204 -16.67 -2.09 -31.68
CA GLU A 204 -15.32 -2.04 -32.21
C GLU A 204 -14.54 -0.93 -31.49
N HIS A 205 -13.34 -1.25 -31.02
CA HIS A 205 -12.46 -0.33 -30.32
C HIS A 205 -11.13 -0.23 -31.06
N GLU A 206 -10.63 1.01 -31.21
CA GLU A 206 -9.35 1.29 -31.84
C GLU A 206 -8.24 1.36 -30.77
N TYR A 207 -7.13 0.68 -31.01
CA TYR A 207 -5.96 0.60 -30.14
C TYR A 207 -4.73 1.11 -30.89
N ILE A 208 -3.87 1.80 -30.16
CA ILE A 208 -2.54 2.20 -30.63
C ILE A 208 -1.51 1.20 -30.10
N VAL A 209 -0.67 0.69 -30.99
CA VAL A 209 0.48 -0.17 -30.69
C VAL A 209 1.73 0.65 -30.93
N ILE A 210 2.46 0.98 -29.87
CA ILE A 210 3.71 1.73 -29.94
C ILE A 210 4.83 0.79 -29.55
N SER A 211 5.86 0.68 -30.39
CA SER A 211 7.05 -0.15 -30.11
C SER A 211 8.31 0.66 -30.31
N GLY A 212 9.30 0.48 -29.45
CA GLY A 212 10.57 1.19 -29.55
C GLY A 212 11.66 0.54 -28.71
N SER A 213 12.73 1.28 -28.46
CA SER A 213 13.81 0.87 -27.56
C SER A 213 14.18 1.97 -26.58
N ILE A 214 14.60 1.57 -25.39
CA ILE A 214 15.25 2.46 -24.41
C ILE A 214 16.74 2.16 -24.42
N GLU A 215 17.56 3.20 -24.60
CA GLU A 215 19.03 3.06 -24.60
C GLU A 215 19.57 2.99 -23.17
N LEU A 216 20.52 2.08 -22.92
CA LEU A 216 21.23 1.96 -21.64
C LEU A 216 22.70 2.38 -21.79
N PRO A 217 23.36 2.82 -20.70
CA PRO A 217 24.75 3.32 -20.75
C PRO A 217 25.78 2.33 -21.31
N ASN A 218 25.51 1.02 -21.23
CA ASN A 218 26.43 -0.06 -21.61
C ASN A 218 26.25 -0.55 -23.07
N SER A 219 25.70 0.27 -23.96
CA SER A 219 25.34 -0.11 -25.35
C SER A 219 24.31 -1.24 -25.46
N ASN A 220 23.66 -1.59 -24.35
CA ASN A 220 22.46 -2.42 -24.38
C ASN A 220 21.22 -1.55 -24.61
N VAL A 221 20.17 -2.19 -25.06
CA VAL A 221 18.85 -1.58 -25.23
C VAL A 221 17.79 -2.47 -24.60
N ILE A 222 16.67 -1.86 -24.23
CA ILE A 222 15.46 -2.56 -23.80
C ILE A 222 14.39 -2.32 -24.86
N PRO A 223 14.04 -3.33 -25.68
CA PRO A 223 12.81 -3.34 -26.45
C PRO A 223 11.59 -3.16 -25.53
N VAL A 224 10.74 -2.19 -25.85
CA VAL A 224 9.49 -1.91 -25.11
C VAL A 224 8.37 -1.74 -26.11
N ALA A 225 7.20 -2.28 -25.77
CA ALA A 225 5.97 -2.00 -26.47
C ALA A 225 4.85 -1.62 -25.50
N VAL A 226 4.03 -0.67 -25.92
CA VAL A 226 2.83 -0.20 -25.23
C VAL A 226 1.65 -0.35 -26.18
N VAL A 227 0.58 -0.98 -25.72
CA VAL A 227 -0.69 -1.07 -26.44
C VAL A 227 -1.77 -0.44 -25.59
N SER A 228 -2.36 0.66 -26.04
CA SER A 228 -3.38 1.40 -25.29
C SER A 228 -4.63 1.63 -26.13
N LEU A 229 -5.78 1.74 -25.47
CA LEU A 229 -7.00 2.24 -26.10
C LEU A 229 -6.72 3.63 -26.68
N LYS A 230 -7.15 3.87 -27.92
CA LYS A 230 -7.21 5.21 -28.49
C LYS A 230 -8.43 5.92 -27.91
N VAL A 231 -8.21 6.84 -26.98
CA VAL A 231 -9.29 7.52 -26.26
C VAL A 231 -10.14 8.38 -27.21
N PRO A 232 -11.47 8.42 -27.04
CA PRO A 232 -12.31 9.38 -27.77
C PRO A 232 -11.97 10.81 -27.32
N PRO A 233 -12.18 11.83 -28.17
CA PRO A 233 -11.88 13.22 -27.80
C PRO A 233 -12.88 13.81 -26.80
N SER A 234 -14.11 13.31 -26.77
CA SER A 234 -15.15 13.77 -25.83
C SER A 234 -16.18 12.67 -25.55
N ILE A 235 -16.88 12.79 -24.43
CA ILE A 235 -17.95 11.89 -24.00
C ILE A 235 -19.18 12.73 -23.70
N GLN A 236 -20.32 12.34 -24.29
CA GLN A 236 -21.62 12.91 -23.95
C GLN A 236 -22.27 12.10 -22.83
N VAL A 237 -22.65 12.76 -21.74
CA VAL A 237 -23.32 12.17 -20.59
C VAL A 237 -24.70 12.77 -20.44
N LYS A 238 -25.73 11.94 -20.68
CA LYS A 238 -27.12 12.38 -20.63
C LYS A 238 -27.52 12.85 -19.23
N SER A 239 -28.52 13.72 -19.19
CA SER A 239 -29.24 14.13 -17.98
C SER A 239 -29.58 12.93 -17.08
N LYS A 240 -29.28 13.04 -15.78
CA LYS A 240 -29.52 11.99 -14.75
C LYS A 240 -28.88 10.63 -15.01
N MET A 241 -27.88 10.56 -15.90
CA MET A 241 -27.20 9.33 -16.27
C MET A 241 -25.74 9.32 -15.82
N SER A 242 -25.11 8.15 -15.95
CA SER A 242 -23.68 8.00 -15.79
C SER A 242 -23.10 7.19 -16.94
N THR A 243 -21.86 7.51 -17.31
CA THR A 243 -21.11 6.83 -18.37
C THR A 243 -19.74 6.46 -17.82
N THR A 244 -19.22 5.29 -18.22
CA THR A 244 -17.91 4.80 -17.80
C THR A 244 -17.06 4.50 -19.02
N LEU A 245 -15.88 5.11 -19.10
CA LEU A 245 -14.84 4.79 -20.08
C LEU A 245 -13.83 3.84 -19.43
N HIS A 246 -13.63 2.68 -20.04
CA HIS A 246 -12.68 1.66 -19.60
C HIS A 246 -11.41 1.73 -20.46
N ILE A 247 -10.31 2.16 -19.86
CA ILE A 247 -9.01 2.30 -20.55
C ILE A 247 -8.11 1.16 -20.10
N VAL A 248 -7.67 0.35 -21.05
CA VAL A 248 -6.73 -0.75 -20.81
C VAL A 248 -5.46 -0.47 -21.59
N THR A 249 -4.34 -0.43 -20.86
CA THR A 249 -2.99 -0.28 -21.41
C THR A 249 -2.18 -1.52 -21.07
N ALA A 250 -1.58 -2.15 -22.07
CA ALA A 250 -0.67 -3.27 -21.91
C ALA A 250 0.76 -2.85 -22.22
N VAL A 251 1.71 -3.21 -21.37
CA VAL A 251 3.13 -2.91 -21.51
C VAL A 251 3.91 -4.21 -21.47
N ASN A 252 4.82 -4.38 -22.40
CA ASN A 252 5.73 -5.51 -22.40
C ASN A 252 7.13 -5.06 -22.81
N TYR A 253 8.14 -5.61 -22.14
CA TYR A 253 9.53 -5.30 -22.40
C TYR A 253 10.41 -6.51 -22.11
N SER A 254 11.62 -6.53 -22.67
CA SER A 254 12.58 -7.61 -22.41
C SER A 254 13.61 -7.21 -21.37
N GLU A 255 14.42 -8.18 -20.93
CA GLU A 255 15.69 -7.90 -20.30
C GLU A 255 16.63 -7.10 -21.24
N PRO A 256 17.65 -6.41 -20.69
CA PRO A 256 18.65 -5.70 -21.49
C PRO A 256 19.35 -6.62 -22.50
N ILE A 257 19.36 -6.22 -23.77
CA ILE A 257 20.03 -6.94 -24.86
C ILE A 257 21.06 -6.07 -25.56
N PRO A 258 22.11 -6.65 -26.19
CA PRO A 258 23.02 -5.88 -27.04
C PRO A 258 22.25 -5.19 -28.18
N ARG A 259 22.57 -3.92 -28.49
CA ARG A 259 21.91 -3.15 -29.55
C ARG A 259 21.83 -3.87 -30.91
N LYS A 260 22.86 -4.65 -31.24
CA LYS A 260 22.93 -5.44 -32.49
C LYS A 260 21.83 -6.52 -32.60
N ALA A 261 21.31 -7.00 -31.47
CA ALA A 261 20.25 -8.02 -31.44
C ALA A 261 18.84 -7.43 -31.53
N TYR A 262 18.68 -6.10 -31.42
CA TYR A 262 17.37 -5.43 -31.36
C TYR A 262 16.46 -5.77 -32.53
N SER A 263 16.99 -5.73 -33.76
CA SER A 263 16.21 -5.97 -34.99
C SER A 263 15.57 -7.36 -35.02
N ALA A 264 16.17 -8.36 -34.37
CA ALA A 264 15.67 -9.73 -34.33
C ALA A 264 14.59 -9.98 -33.27
N VAL A 265 14.42 -9.07 -32.30
CA VAL A 265 13.52 -9.29 -31.15
C VAL A 265 12.55 -8.14 -30.88
N LYS A 266 12.63 -7.03 -31.64
CA LYS A 266 11.73 -5.87 -31.50
C LYS A 266 10.25 -6.25 -31.52
N ASP A 267 9.85 -7.21 -32.35
CA ASP A 267 8.45 -7.60 -32.53
C ASP A 267 7.93 -8.47 -31.37
N LYS A 268 8.83 -9.11 -30.60
CA LYS A 268 8.43 -9.94 -29.45
C LYS A 268 7.79 -9.11 -28.35
N ALA A 269 8.29 -7.89 -28.11
CA ALA A 269 7.71 -6.98 -27.13
C ALA A 269 6.27 -6.64 -27.52
N ALA A 270 6.06 -6.21 -28.78
CA ALA A 270 4.74 -5.87 -29.33
C ALA A 270 3.76 -7.05 -29.28
N GLN A 271 4.19 -8.24 -29.69
CA GLN A 271 3.38 -9.45 -29.65
C GLN A 271 2.95 -9.80 -28.22
N GLY A 272 3.85 -9.68 -27.24
CA GLY A 272 3.52 -9.95 -25.84
C GLY A 272 2.53 -8.94 -25.24
N ALA A 273 2.75 -7.64 -25.49
CA ALA A 273 1.82 -6.59 -25.03
C ALA A 273 0.42 -6.77 -25.67
N LEU A 274 0.39 -7.07 -26.97
CA LEU A 274 -0.86 -7.32 -27.69
C LEU A 274 -1.58 -8.59 -27.19
N ALA A 275 -0.85 -9.66 -26.91
CA ALA A 275 -1.42 -10.89 -26.38
C ALA A 275 -2.04 -10.67 -24.98
N ALA A 276 -1.35 -9.92 -24.11
CA ALA A 276 -1.86 -9.55 -22.80
C ALA A 276 -3.12 -8.69 -22.89
N LEU A 277 -3.11 -7.65 -23.74
CA LEU A 277 -4.27 -6.81 -23.98
C LEU A 277 -5.46 -7.64 -24.48
N LYS A 278 -5.27 -8.43 -25.56
CA LYS A 278 -6.33 -9.25 -26.15
C LYS A 278 -6.97 -10.14 -25.09
N ARG A 279 -6.16 -10.86 -24.31
CA ARG A 279 -6.64 -11.72 -23.21
C ARG A 279 -7.49 -10.94 -22.19
N ALA A 280 -7.09 -9.73 -21.85
CA ALA A 280 -7.79 -8.89 -20.89
C ALA A 280 -9.16 -8.40 -21.42
N VAL A 281 -9.18 -7.88 -22.65
CA VAL A 281 -10.38 -7.23 -23.21
C VAL A 281 -11.39 -8.22 -23.78
N THR A 282 -10.95 -9.37 -24.31
CA THR A 282 -11.87 -10.44 -24.72
C THR A 282 -12.36 -11.28 -23.54
N GLY A 283 -11.69 -11.17 -22.39
CA GLY A 283 -12.12 -11.77 -21.14
C GLY A 283 -13.24 -10.99 -20.45
N ASN A 284 -13.39 -11.20 -19.15
CA ASN A 284 -14.33 -10.42 -18.35
C ASN A 284 -13.64 -9.18 -17.78
N ILE A 285 -13.61 -8.09 -18.55
CA ILE A 285 -13.00 -6.82 -18.14
C ILE A 285 -13.53 -6.31 -16.78
N LYS A 286 -14.81 -6.58 -16.48
CA LYS A 286 -15.45 -6.18 -15.22
C LYS A 286 -14.89 -6.92 -13.99
N ARG A 287 -14.26 -8.08 -14.18
CA ARG A 287 -13.61 -8.87 -13.11
C ARG A 287 -12.16 -8.48 -12.85
N LEU A 288 -11.47 -7.84 -13.80
CA LEU A 288 -10.04 -7.50 -13.65
C LEU A 288 -9.78 -6.71 -12.36
N ARG A 289 -10.65 -5.77 -12.00
CA ARG A 289 -10.53 -5.02 -10.75
C ARG A 289 -10.74 -5.90 -9.52
N SER A 290 -11.77 -6.75 -9.50
CA SER A 290 -12.02 -7.63 -8.35
C SER A 290 -10.89 -8.63 -8.16
N ASP A 291 -10.35 -9.17 -9.25
CA ASP A 291 -9.26 -10.13 -9.23
C ASP A 291 -7.97 -9.47 -8.73
N HIS A 292 -7.67 -8.25 -9.21
CA HIS A 292 -6.57 -7.43 -8.69
C HIS A 292 -6.72 -7.14 -7.19
N SER A 293 -7.87 -6.62 -6.76
CA SER A 293 -8.09 -6.23 -5.37
C SER A 293 -8.11 -7.43 -4.42
N GLN A 294 -8.55 -8.61 -4.89
CA GLN A 294 -8.50 -9.83 -4.09
C GLN A 294 -7.06 -10.22 -3.74
N VAL A 295 -6.14 -10.18 -4.72
CA VAL A 295 -4.72 -10.48 -4.47
C VAL A 295 -4.09 -9.47 -3.52
N TRP A 296 -4.45 -8.19 -3.61
CA TRP A 296 -4.00 -7.19 -2.64
C TRP A 296 -4.51 -7.46 -1.22
N LYS A 297 -5.80 -7.77 -1.06
CA LYS A 297 -6.38 -8.13 0.24
C LYS A 297 -5.74 -9.38 0.85
N GLU A 298 -5.40 -10.35 0.02
CA GLU A 298 -4.66 -11.54 0.44
C GLU A 298 -3.26 -11.17 0.96
N LEU A 299 -2.53 -10.30 0.27
CA LEU A 299 -1.22 -9.83 0.76
C LEU A 299 -1.34 -9.09 2.11
N TRP A 300 -2.30 -8.18 2.24
CA TRP A 300 -2.52 -7.39 3.47
C TRP A 300 -3.14 -8.18 4.63
N SER A 301 -3.46 -9.46 4.40
CA SER A 301 -3.88 -10.34 5.48
C SER A 301 -2.76 -10.53 6.52
N SER A 302 -1.49 -10.50 6.07
CA SER A 302 -0.32 -10.34 6.93
C SER A 302 0.04 -8.87 7.06
N GLY A 303 0.52 -8.44 8.21
CA GLY A 303 0.81 -7.02 8.44
C GLY A 303 1.33 -6.71 9.83
N PHE A 304 1.61 -5.43 10.03
CA PHE A 304 2.10 -4.86 11.29
C PHE A 304 1.25 -3.65 11.67
N GLY A 305 0.80 -3.59 12.92
CA GLY A 305 0.17 -2.41 13.51
C GLY A 305 1.02 -1.87 14.66
N ILE A 306 0.95 -0.55 14.87
CA ILE A 306 1.59 0.15 15.99
C ILE A 306 0.61 1.14 16.61
N SER A 307 0.55 1.23 17.95
CA SER A 307 -0.31 2.23 18.61
C SER A 307 0.14 3.65 18.26
N HIS A 308 -0.79 4.54 17.92
CA HIS A 308 -0.47 5.90 17.42
C HIS A 308 0.26 6.76 18.46
N SER A 309 1.34 7.43 18.03
CA SER A 309 2.11 8.39 18.83
C SER A 309 1.93 9.81 18.30
N LYS A 310 1.72 10.75 19.23
CA LYS A 310 1.61 12.20 18.93
C LYS A 310 2.94 12.94 19.01
N ALA A 311 4.05 12.24 19.30
CA ALA A 311 5.36 12.86 19.32
C ALA A 311 5.74 13.31 17.91
N GLU A 312 6.43 14.45 17.82
CA GLU A 312 6.91 14.98 16.54
C GLU A 312 7.83 13.95 15.87
N SER A 313 7.64 13.74 14.57
CA SER A 313 8.39 12.77 13.76
C SER A 313 8.30 11.31 14.22
N ALA A 314 7.33 10.95 15.05
CA ALA A 314 7.11 9.56 15.43
C ALA A 314 6.64 8.72 14.24
N LEU A 315 7.23 7.53 14.06
CA LEU A 315 6.75 6.55 13.08
C LEU A 315 5.35 6.05 13.49
N ASN A 316 4.37 6.20 12.60
CA ASN A 316 2.98 5.79 12.81
C ASN A 316 2.50 4.86 11.68
N GLY A 317 1.29 4.30 11.85
CA GLY A 317 0.71 3.34 10.91
C GLY A 317 0.59 3.88 9.49
N ASP A 318 0.26 5.15 9.34
CA ASP A 318 0.15 5.86 8.06
C ASP A 318 1.43 5.73 7.20
N LEU A 319 2.60 6.05 7.77
CA LEU A 319 3.87 5.95 7.05
C LEU A 319 4.30 4.50 6.84
N ILE A 320 4.03 3.62 7.80
CA ILE A 320 4.34 2.18 7.67
C ILE A 320 3.55 1.58 6.51
N ASN A 321 2.24 1.82 6.45
CA ASN A 321 1.37 1.28 5.42
C ASN A 321 1.67 1.90 4.05
N ALA A 322 1.94 3.21 3.98
CA ALA A 322 2.42 3.85 2.76
C ALA A 322 3.71 3.16 2.25
N THR A 323 4.69 2.96 3.13
CA THR A 323 5.97 2.33 2.77
C THR A 323 5.79 0.89 2.29
N LEU A 324 4.99 0.08 2.99
CA LEU A 324 4.67 -1.30 2.60
C LEU A 324 3.96 -1.36 1.24
N TYR A 325 3.00 -0.46 1.01
CA TYR A 325 2.32 -0.33 -0.28
C TYR A 325 3.28 -0.01 -1.42
N HIS A 326 4.22 0.91 -1.18
CA HIS A 326 5.21 1.36 -2.14
C HIS A 326 6.36 0.37 -2.39
N ALA A 327 6.41 -0.79 -1.74
CA ALA A 327 7.40 -1.83 -1.98
C ALA A 327 6.88 -2.93 -2.94
N PRO A 328 6.45 -2.62 -4.19
CA PRO A 328 5.87 -3.63 -5.05
C PRO A 328 6.98 -4.54 -5.58
N ALA A 329 6.70 -5.83 -5.58
CA ALA A 329 7.49 -6.81 -6.29
C ALA A 329 6.62 -7.72 -7.15
N PRO A 330 7.15 -8.18 -8.30
CA PRO A 330 6.43 -9.11 -9.14
C PRO A 330 6.34 -10.45 -8.41
N LEU A 331 5.15 -11.05 -8.37
CA LEU A 331 5.00 -12.42 -7.88
C LEU A 331 3.77 -13.14 -8.41
N HIS A 332 2.66 -12.43 -8.59
CA HIS A 332 1.39 -13.09 -8.87
C HIS A 332 1.08 -13.23 -10.36
N GLU A 333 2.06 -13.40 -11.24
CA GLU A 333 1.73 -13.56 -12.65
C GLU A 333 0.87 -14.83 -12.87
N VAL A 334 -0.31 -14.69 -13.49
CA VAL A 334 -1.22 -15.82 -13.80
C VAL A 334 -0.55 -16.88 -14.68
N SER A 335 0.54 -16.52 -15.37
CA SER A 335 1.35 -17.44 -16.17
C SER A 335 2.42 -18.21 -15.36
N THR A 336 2.57 -17.93 -14.06
CA THR A 336 3.54 -18.63 -13.18
C THR A 336 3.21 -20.11 -13.15
N THR A 337 4.20 -20.96 -13.45
CA THR A 337 3.95 -22.41 -13.46
C THR A 337 3.77 -22.94 -12.04
N GLU A 338 3.08 -24.07 -11.89
CA GLU A 338 2.88 -24.70 -10.57
C GLU A 338 4.21 -25.06 -9.90
N GLU A 339 5.26 -25.39 -10.67
CA GLU A 339 6.60 -25.65 -10.13
C GLU A 339 7.24 -24.38 -9.55
N GLN A 340 7.12 -23.25 -10.26
CA GLN A 340 7.62 -21.95 -9.77
C GLN A 340 6.85 -21.52 -8.52
N ARG A 341 5.52 -21.66 -8.53
CA ARG A 341 4.66 -21.36 -7.37
C ARG A 341 5.06 -22.20 -6.15
N THR A 342 5.28 -23.49 -6.34
CA THR A 342 5.70 -24.41 -5.27
C THR A 342 7.09 -24.04 -4.73
N SER A 343 8.02 -23.66 -5.61
CA SER A 343 9.35 -23.18 -5.18
C SER A 343 9.25 -21.90 -4.35
N ILE A 344 8.44 -20.93 -4.78
CA ILE A 344 8.21 -19.67 -4.05
C ILE A 344 7.64 -19.95 -2.65
N LEU A 345 6.61 -20.79 -2.56
CA LEU A 345 5.99 -21.14 -1.28
C LEU A 345 6.99 -21.81 -0.33
N ARG A 346 7.86 -22.68 -0.86
CA ARG A 346 8.95 -23.28 -0.09
C ARG A 346 9.93 -22.23 0.41
N ASP A 347 10.32 -21.27 -0.43
CA ASP A 347 11.28 -20.24 -0.07
C ASP A 347 10.69 -19.26 0.98
N ILE A 348 9.37 -19.00 0.95
CA ILE A 348 8.65 -18.25 2.00
C ILE A 348 8.61 -19.03 3.31
N ALA A 349 8.32 -20.33 3.23
CA ALA A 349 8.21 -21.20 4.39
C ALA A 349 9.54 -21.47 5.09
N TYR A 350 10.65 -21.45 4.35
CA TYR A 350 11.99 -21.72 4.87
C TYR A 350 12.84 -20.45 4.90
N ALA A 351 12.47 -19.51 5.77
CA ALA A 351 13.15 -18.23 5.94
C ALA A 351 14.39 -18.29 6.87
N GLU A 352 15.09 -19.42 6.94
CA GLU A 352 16.23 -19.59 7.84
C GLU A 352 17.33 -18.54 7.58
N GLY A 353 17.82 -17.91 8.65
CA GLY A 353 18.81 -16.85 8.55
C GLY A 353 18.26 -15.47 8.16
N CYS A 354 16.97 -15.34 7.87
CA CYS A 354 16.27 -14.06 7.80
C CYS A 354 15.50 -13.82 9.11
N TYR A 355 15.60 -12.69 9.78
CA TYR A 355 16.40 -11.49 9.52
C TYR A 355 17.58 -11.39 10.51
N GLY A 356 18.81 -11.22 10.02
CA GLY A 356 20.04 -11.27 10.83
C GLY A 356 20.42 -9.97 11.56
N GLY A 357 19.69 -8.87 11.33
CA GLY A 357 20.02 -7.54 11.86
C GLY A 357 19.25 -7.13 13.13
N HIS A 358 19.40 -5.88 13.53
CA HIS A 358 18.57 -5.24 14.57
C HIS A 358 17.22 -4.79 14.00
N GLN A 359 16.23 -4.67 14.88
CA GLN A 359 14.88 -4.20 14.54
C GLN A 359 14.90 -2.88 13.74
N THR A 360 14.03 -2.77 12.74
CA THR A 360 14.10 -1.68 11.75
C THR A 360 13.15 -0.51 12.03
N LEU A 361 12.32 -0.53 13.07
CA LEU A 361 11.37 0.55 13.39
C LEU A 361 12.09 1.86 13.76
N GLN A 362 13.31 1.79 14.28
CA GLN A 362 14.15 2.96 14.59
C GLN A 362 15.10 3.36 13.45
N ALA A 363 15.06 2.69 12.30
CA ALA A 363 15.98 2.95 11.19
C ALA A 363 15.47 4.10 10.30
N GLU A 364 15.78 5.34 10.68
CA GLU A 364 15.28 6.58 10.03
C GLU A 364 15.33 6.57 8.49
N ARG A 365 16.40 6.04 7.89
CA ARG A 365 16.57 6.00 6.43
C ARG A 365 15.54 5.13 5.72
N LEU A 366 15.00 4.12 6.40
CA LEU A 366 13.97 3.23 5.87
C LEU A 366 12.57 3.86 5.90
N TRP A 367 12.41 4.94 6.67
CA TRP A 367 11.15 5.66 6.89
C TRP A 367 11.26 7.12 6.44
N SER A 368 12.08 7.41 5.43
CA SER A 368 12.18 8.76 4.90
C SER A 368 10.94 9.14 4.08
N HIS A 369 10.86 10.42 3.69
CA HIS A 369 9.76 10.97 2.89
C HIS A 369 9.40 10.13 1.66
N LEU A 370 8.13 10.21 1.24
CA LEU A 370 7.54 9.48 0.10
C LEU A 370 6.84 10.43 -0.87
N ASN A 371 7.37 11.65 -1.00
CA ASN A 371 6.67 12.76 -1.64
C ASN A 371 6.78 12.74 -3.15
N THR A 372 7.89 12.20 -3.66
CA THR A 372 8.20 12.11 -5.08
C THR A 372 8.55 10.69 -5.46
N LEU A 373 8.52 10.40 -6.77
CA LEU A 373 8.87 9.07 -7.25
C LEU A 373 10.34 8.71 -6.93
N ASP A 374 11.24 9.69 -6.94
CA ASP A 374 12.64 9.50 -6.56
C ASP A 374 12.78 9.16 -5.07
N ASP A 375 11.97 9.78 -4.22
CA ASP A 375 11.93 9.46 -2.79
C ASP A 375 11.44 8.03 -2.55
N VAL A 376 10.32 7.66 -3.19
CA VAL A 376 9.77 6.30 -3.16
C VAL A 376 10.81 5.28 -3.64
N ASN A 377 11.41 5.49 -4.82
CA ASN A 377 12.41 4.59 -5.37
C ASN A 377 13.65 4.47 -4.46
N ARG A 378 14.06 5.55 -3.81
CA ARG A 378 15.18 5.54 -2.87
C ARG A 378 14.85 4.72 -1.61
N VAL A 379 13.68 4.95 -1.01
CA VAL A 379 13.21 4.20 0.18
C VAL A 379 13.10 2.70 -0.15
N VAL A 380 12.44 2.36 -1.26
CA VAL A 380 12.34 0.97 -1.74
C VAL A 380 13.73 0.37 -1.97
N GLY A 381 14.64 1.12 -2.60
CA GLY A 381 16.02 0.69 -2.80
C GLY A 381 16.73 0.37 -1.48
N TYR A 382 16.58 1.21 -0.45
CA TYR A 382 17.15 0.96 0.88
C TYR A 382 16.54 -0.26 1.56
N TRP A 383 15.22 -0.45 1.47
CA TRP A 383 14.56 -1.66 1.97
C TRP A 383 15.12 -2.91 1.31
N MET A 384 15.13 -2.98 -0.02
CA MET A 384 15.60 -4.17 -0.74
C MET A 384 17.06 -4.50 -0.40
N VAL A 385 17.94 -3.49 -0.34
CA VAL A 385 19.35 -3.71 0.03
C VAL A 385 19.47 -4.15 1.49
N THR A 386 18.72 -3.56 2.40
CA THR A 386 18.76 -3.94 3.83
C THR A 386 18.33 -5.38 4.01
N LEU A 387 17.19 -5.78 3.44
CA LEU A 387 16.67 -7.14 3.54
C LEU A 387 17.64 -8.16 2.92
N GLU A 388 18.16 -7.89 1.71
CA GLU A 388 19.14 -8.78 1.06
C GLU A 388 20.42 -8.95 1.89
N LYS A 389 20.95 -7.85 2.44
CA LYS A 389 22.20 -7.88 3.23
C LYS A 389 22.02 -8.52 4.60
N GLN A 390 20.80 -8.58 5.12
CA GLN A 390 20.46 -9.19 6.41
C GLN A 390 19.88 -10.61 6.26
N GLY A 391 20.20 -11.30 5.16
CA GLY A 391 19.90 -12.73 4.98
C GLY A 391 18.60 -13.03 4.24
N CYS A 392 17.72 -12.05 4.00
CA CYS A 392 16.38 -12.25 3.44
C CYS A 392 16.33 -12.35 1.90
N HIS A 393 17.46 -12.60 1.23
CA HIS A 393 17.57 -12.68 -0.23
C HIS A 393 16.62 -13.70 -0.88
N GLN A 394 16.30 -14.82 -0.22
CA GLN A 394 15.33 -15.81 -0.74
C GLN A 394 13.91 -15.26 -0.68
N LEU A 395 13.53 -14.63 0.43
CA LEU A 395 12.24 -13.96 0.57
C LEU A 395 12.06 -12.81 -0.42
N VAL A 396 13.10 -11.99 -0.63
CA VAL A 396 13.05 -10.91 -1.65
C VAL A 396 12.85 -11.48 -3.07
N ARG A 397 13.46 -12.63 -3.38
CA ARG A 397 13.26 -13.32 -4.67
C ARG A 397 11.88 -13.94 -4.80
N ALA A 398 11.27 -14.35 -3.69
CA ALA A 398 9.88 -14.77 -3.59
C ALA A 398 8.89 -13.59 -3.67
N GLY A 399 9.32 -12.41 -4.13
CA GLY A 399 8.47 -11.27 -4.52
C GLY A 399 7.62 -10.72 -3.38
N ALA A 400 6.40 -10.31 -3.68
CA ALA A 400 5.59 -9.48 -2.78
C ALA A 400 5.33 -10.11 -1.40
N ASP A 401 4.86 -11.37 -1.35
CA ASP A 401 4.62 -12.08 -0.09
C ASP A 401 5.90 -12.26 0.72
N GLY A 402 7.00 -12.61 0.04
CA GLY A 402 8.30 -12.77 0.68
C GLY A 402 8.86 -11.44 1.21
N ILE A 403 8.73 -10.34 0.48
CA ILE A 403 9.13 -9.00 0.94
C ILE A 403 8.30 -8.56 2.14
N MET A 404 6.98 -8.77 2.09
CA MET A 404 6.09 -8.50 3.24
C MET A 404 6.57 -9.28 4.46
N GLN A 405 6.76 -10.61 4.34
CA GLN A 405 7.28 -11.44 5.42
C GLN A 405 8.66 -10.95 5.92
N ALA A 406 9.58 -10.59 5.02
CA ALA A 406 10.92 -10.12 5.37
C ALA A 406 10.89 -8.78 6.13
N MET A 407 10.01 -7.85 5.73
CA MET A 407 9.81 -6.58 6.44
C MET A 407 9.18 -6.83 7.81
N LEU A 408 8.16 -7.69 7.93
CA LEU A 408 7.57 -8.04 9.22
C LEU A 408 8.60 -8.67 10.17
N LEU A 409 9.46 -9.55 9.65
CA LEU A 409 10.56 -10.12 10.42
C LEU A 409 11.53 -9.02 10.87
N SER A 410 11.87 -8.07 10.00
CA SER A 410 12.81 -7.00 10.33
C SER A 410 12.25 -6.01 11.36
N PHE A 411 10.94 -5.76 11.39
CA PHE A 411 10.31 -4.83 12.34
C PHE A 411 10.51 -5.27 13.80
N GLY A 412 10.41 -6.58 14.07
CA GLY A 412 10.61 -7.12 15.42
C GLY A 412 12.02 -7.68 15.67
N GLY A 413 12.93 -7.63 14.69
CA GLY A 413 14.16 -8.44 14.77
C GLY A 413 13.84 -9.93 14.95
N LEU A 414 12.76 -10.39 14.34
CA LEU A 414 12.34 -11.78 14.35
C LEU A 414 13.25 -12.58 13.41
N ARG A 415 13.78 -13.70 13.89
CA ARG A 415 14.72 -14.53 13.11
C ARG A 415 14.43 -16.01 13.24
N PHE A 416 14.46 -16.71 12.11
CA PHE A 416 14.46 -18.16 12.11
C PHE A 416 15.88 -18.69 12.25
N LYS A 417 16.10 -19.54 13.26
CA LYS A 417 17.39 -20.17 13.54
C LYS A 417 17.17 -21.62 13.93
N ASN A 418 17.86 -22.56 13.30
CA ASN A 418 17.93 -23.97 13.73
C ASN A 418 16.58 -24.48 14.29
N GLN A 419 15.54 -24.45 13.46
CA GLN A 419 14.18 -24.96 13.72
C GLN A 419 13.24 -24.14 14.64
N HIS A 420 13.64 -22.97 15.12
CA HIS A 420 12.78 -22.10 15.93
C HIS A 420 12.78 -20.65 15.44
N LEU A 421 11.73 -19.91 15.80
CA LEU A 421 11.61 -18.48 15.63
C LEU A 421 11.99 -17.78 16.93
N GLU A 422 12.88 -16.80 16.85
CA GLU A 422 13.27 -15.96 17.97
C GLU A 422 12.75 -14.53 17.75
N PHE A 423 12.18 -13.90 18.78
CA PHE A 423 11.93 -12.46 18.81
C PHE A 423 13.13 -11.78 19.48
N ASN A 424 14.05 -11.25 18.68
CA ASN A 424 15.32 -10.74 19.16
C ASN A 424 15.34 -9.20 19.24
N THR A 425 14.48 -8.65 20.10
CA THR A 425 14.39 -7.21 20.40
C THR A 425 14.73 -6.95 21.86
N HIS A 426 15.39 -5.81 22.13
CA HIS A 426 15.70 -5.41 23.49
C HIS A 426 14.43 -4.90 24.20
N PRO A 427 14.13 -5.32 25.45
CA PRO A 427 12.94 -4.88 26.19
C PRO A 427 12.70 -3.36 26.20
N LYS A 428 13.76 -2.56 26.39
CA LYS A 428 13.73 -1.08 26.30
C LYS A 428 13.09 -0.52 25.02
N ASP A 429 13.12 -1.26 23.91
CA ASP A 429 12.58 -0.79 22.64
C ASP A 429 11.05 -1.02 22.56
N LEU A 430 10.46 -1.80 23.48
CA LEU A 430 9.04 -2.14 23.54
C LEU A 430 8.23 -1.14 24.37
N HIS A 431 8.21 0.12 23.93
CA HIS A 431 7.51 1.22 24.61
C HIS A 431 6.16 1.59 23.95
N ARG A 432 5.74 0.81 22.94
CA ARG A 432 4.46 0.97 22.22
C ARG A 432 3.84 -0.38 21.95
N ASP A 433 2.53 -0.38 21.68
CA ASP A 433 1.86 -1.61 21.32
C ASP A 433 2.20 -1.98 19.89
N TYR A 434 2.56 -3.24 19.68
CA TYR A 434 2.90 -3.81 18.38
C TYR A 434 1.97 -4.96 18.06
N TYR A 435 1.56 -5.08 16.81
CA TYR A 435 0.61 -6.08 16.36
C TYR A 435 1.12 -6.74 15.08
N PHE A 436 1.80 -7.87 15.21
CA PHE A 436 2.19 -8.71 14.08
C PHE A 436 1.05 -9.67 13.77
N ARG A 437 0.52 -9.57 12.54
CA ARG A 437 -0.61 -10.38 12.06
C ARG A 437 -0.14 -11.37 11.00
N ARG A 438 -0.53 -12.63 11.16
CA ARG A 438 -0.29 -13.75 10.24
C ARG A 438 1.16 -13.85 9.76
N LEU A 439 2.10 -13.81 10.69
CA LEU A 439 3.51 -14.10 10.41
C LEU A 439 3.63 -15.56 9.97
N SER A 440 4.21 -15.80 8.80
CA SER A 440 4.38 -17.17 8.29
C SER A 440 5.43 -17.92 9.09
N TYR A 441 5.09 -19.13 9.54
CA TYR A 441 6.02 -20.10 10.12
C TYR A 441 5.85 -21.42 9.38
N GLY A 442 6.78 -21.75 8.48
CA GLY A 442 6.65 -22.92 7.62
C GLY A 442 5.54 -22.75 6.57
N ASN A 443 5.02 -23.87 6.05
CA ASN A 443 4.12 -23.85 4.89
C ASN A 443 2.66 -23.46 5.20
N ALA A 444 2.18 -23.75 6.41
CA ALA A 444 0.74 -23.68 6.71
C ALA A 444 0.41 -23.03 8.06
N THR A 445 1.42 -22.72 8.88
CA THR A 445 1.22 -22.08 10.18
C THR A 445 1.38 -20.57 10.10
N HIS A 446 0.46 -19.86 10.74
CA HIS A 446 0.46 -18.41 10.86
C HIS A 446 0.38 -18.01 12.33
N LEU A 447 1.29 -17.14 12.74
CA LEU A 447 1.40 -16.63 14.11
C LEU A 447 0.87 -15.20 14.19
N ASN A 448 0.14 -14.92 15.27
CA ASN A 448 -0.17 -13.56 15.69
C ASN A 448 0.62 -13.27 16.97
N ILE A 449 1.45 -12.22 16.92
CA ILE A 449 2.26 -11.77 18.06
C ILE A 449 1.83 -10.35 18.36
N SER A 450 1.38 -10.09 19.59
CA SER A 450 1.10 -8.73 20.05
C SER A 450 2.01 -8.38 21.21
N VAL A 451 2.54 -7.16 21.22
CA VAL A 451 3.20 -6.56 22.37
C VAL A 451 2.25 -5.48 22.86
N MET A 452 1.90 -5.48 24.15
CA MET A 452 1.03 -4.47 24.75
C MET A 452 1.72 -3.88 25.97
N VAL A 453 1.78 -2.56 26.03
CA VAL A 453 2.30 -1.82 27.18
C VAL A 453 1.16 -1.64 28.19
N GLN A 454 1.35 -2.15 29.40
CA GLN A 454 0.34 -2.06 30.44
C GLN A 454 0.24 -0.63 30.99
N GLU A 455 -0.98 -0.15 31.22
CA GLU A 455 -1.20 1.20 31.75
C GLU A 455 -0.77 1.35 33.22
N GLU A 456 -0.77 0.25 33.98
CA GLU A 456 -0.52 0.28 35.42
C GLU A 456 0.97 0.45 35.77
N ASP A 457 1.85 -0.26 35.06
CA ASP A 457 3.29 -0.29 35.37
C ASP A 457 4.20 0.01 34.16
N TYR A 458 3.62 0.39 33.02
CA TYR A 458 4.32 0.69 31.76
C TYR A 458 5.20 -0.46 31.25
N LYS A 459 4.95 -1.69 31.69
CA LYS A 459 5.70 -2.85 31.22
C LYS A 459 5.05 -3.47 30.00
N ALA A 460 5.90 -3.92 29.09
CA ALA A 460 5.47 -4.68 27.92
C ALA A 460 5.12 -6.12 28.31
N VAL A 461 3.98 -6.61 27.82
CA VAL A 461 3.57 -8.01 27.88
C VAL A 461 3.34 -8.52 26.47
N MET A 462 3.83 -9.72 26.17
CA MET A 462 3.63 -10.36 24.88
C MET A 462 2.41 -11.27 24.92
N TYR A 463 1.64 -11.27 23.83
CA TYR A 463 0.52 -12.17 23.61
C TYR A 463 0.73 -12.93 22.30
N LEU A 464 0.66 -14.25 22.38
CA LEU A 464 0.83 -15.13 21.22
C LEU A 464 -0.46 -15.90 20.95
N ALA A 465 -0.79 -16.06 19.67
CA ALA A 465 -1.87 -16.94 19.22
C ALA A 465 -1.54 -17.56 17.86
N LEU A 466 -2.00 -18.79 17.63
CA LEU A 466 -1.99 -19.44 16.32
C LEU A 466 -3.25 -19.02 15.55
N ASP A 467 -3.09 -18.33 14.43
CA ASP A 467 -4.20 -18.05 13.50
C ASP A 467 -4.61 -19.34 12.76
N ARG A 468 -3.60 -20.03 12.24
CA ARG A 468 -3.70 -21.33 11.59
C ARG A 468 -2.48 -22.15 11.98
N SER A 469 -2.64 -23.45 12.13
CA SER A 469 -1.50 -24.35 12.38
C SER A 469 -1.67 -25.70 11.71
N ASP A 470 -0.54 -26.31 11.34
CA ASP A 470 -0.44 -27.68 10.82
C ASP A 470 0.10 -28.68 11.86
N LYS A 471 0.66 -28.17 12.95
CA LYS A 471 1.29 -28.93 14.04
C LYS A 471 1.04 -28.21 15.37
N THR A 472 1.37 -28.88 16.46
CA THR A 472 1.47 -28.25 17.77
C THR A 472 2.73 -27.38 17.84
N TYR A 473 2.59 -26.16 18.35
CA TYR A 473 3.70 -25.23 18.57
C TYR A 473 3.81 -24.92 20.06
N TYR A 474 5.03 -24.65 20.50
CA TYR A 474 5.38 -24.32 21.86
C TYR A 474 6.14 -22.99 21.89
N ALA A 475 5.95 -22.24 22.96
CA ALA A 475 6.69 -21.01 23.20
C ALA A 475 7.25 -20.93 24.62
N CYS A 476 8.34 -20.19 24.77
CA CYS A 476 8.90 -19.79 26.05
C CYS A 476 9.42 -18.35 25.97
N ASP A 477 9.43 -17.69 27.12
CA ASP A 477 9.97 -16.35 27.26
C ASP A 477 11.51 -16.37 27.38
N ALA A 478 12.12 -15.22 27.66
CA ALA A 478 13.56 -15.03 27.62
C ALA A 478 14.32 -16.11 28.42
N GLY A 479 15.27 -16.78 27.74
CA GLY A 479 16.10 -17.83 28.33
C GLY A 479 15.44 -19.21 28.45
N CYS A 480 14.13 -19.33 28.19
CA CYS A 480 13.37 -20.58 28.30
C CYS A 480 13.61 -21.31 29.63
N LEU A 481 13.62 -20.55 30.73
CA LEU A 481 13.85 -21.10 32.07
C LEU A 481 12.65 -21.90 32.58
N ASP A 482 11.45 -21.45 32.22
CA ASP A 482 10.18 -22.10 32.52
C ASP A 482 9.82 -23.16 31.47
N PRO A 483 9.00 -24.18 31.79
CA PRO A 483 8.59 -25.20 30.84
C PRO A 483 7.90 -24.59 29.60
N PRO A 484 8.14 -25.12 28.38
CA PRO A 484 7.49 -24.62 27.17
C PRO A 484 5.96 -24.70 27.25
N VAL A 485 5.31 -23.60 26.88
CA VAL A 485 3.84 -23.47 26.86
C VAL A 485 3.32 -23.81 25.47
N GLU A 486 2.35 -24.73 25.40
CA GLU A 486 1.70 -25.09 24.15
C GLU A 486 0.79 -23.96 23.65
N LEU A 487 1.05 -23.49 22.43
CA LEU A 487 0.30 -22.41 21.77
C LEU A 487 -1.09 -22.86 21.31
N LYS A 488 -2.05 -21.95 21.41
CA LYS A 488 -3.45 -22.16 21.00
C LYS A 488 -3.94 -21.01 20.12
N GLN A 489 -5.16 -21.14 19.60
CA GLN A 489 -5.83 -20.05 18.90
C GLN A 489 -6.20 -18.89 19.84
N LEU A 490 -6.44 -19.18 21.13
CA LEU A 490 -6.64 -18.16 22.14
C LEU A 490 -5.30 -17.54 22.53
N LYS A 491 -5.28 -16.21 22.68
CA LYS A 491 -4.09 -15.46 23.10
C LYS A 491 -3.57 -15.96 24.45
N GLN A 492 -2.27 -16.23 24.50
CA GLN A 492 -1.53 -16.60 25.71
C GLN A 492 -0.50 -15.52 26.03
N SER A 493 -0.40 -15.15 27.30
CA SER A 493 0.48 -14.09 27.79
C SER A 493 1.86 -14.63 28.18
N PHE A 494 2.91 -13.89 27.81
CA PHE A 494 4.29 -14.15 28.17
C PHE A 494 4.92 -12.85 28.68
N PRO A 495 5.59 -12.87 29.84
CA PRO A 495 6.25 -11.67 30.36
C PRO A 495 7.48 -11.32 29.52
N VAL A 496 7.75 -10.03 29.36
CA VAL A 496 9.02 -9.56 28.78
C VAL A 496 10.07 -9.51 29.88
N LYS A 497 11.18 -10.23 29.69
CA LYS A 497 12.29 -10.33 30.65
C LYS A 497 13.59 -9.84 30.00
N LEU A 498 14.44 -9.16 30.77
CA LEU A 498 15.81 -8.82 30.37
C LEU A 498 16.79 -9.81 31.00
N THR A 499 17.66 -10.41 30.20
CA THR A 499 18.63 -11.42 30.63
C THR A 499 20.07 -10.88 30.54
N ASP A 500 20.98 -11.43 31.35
CA ASP A 500 22.44 -11.25 31.21
C ASP A 500 23.13 -12.62 30.97
N PRO A 501 23.81 -12.85 29.83
CA PRO A 501 23.87 -11.97 28.65
C PRO A 501 22.50 -11.79 27.99
N VAL A 502 22.34 -10.74 27.18
CA VAL A 502 21.07 -10.43 26.49
C VAL A 502 20.73 -11.54 25.48
N THR A 503 19.51 -12.06 25.59
CA THR A 503 18.96 -13.11 24.71
C THR A 503 17.70 -12.62 24.02
N ALA A 504 17.18 -13.40 23.07
CA ALA A 504 15.83 -13.16 22.54
C ALA A 504 14.80 -13.23 23.68
N ILE A 505 13.74 -12.43 23.55
CA ILE A 505 12.69 -12.29 24.56
C ILE A 505 11.61 -13.38 24.44
N LEU A 506 11.56 -14.04 23.29
CA LEU A 506 10.55 -15.06 22.96
C LEU A 506 11.14 -16.07 21.98
N TYR A 507 10.83 -17.33 22.20
CA TYR A 507 11.19 -18.45 21.33
C TYR A 507 9.92 -19.22 20.98
N ILE A 508 9.77 -19.63 19.71
CA ILE A 508 8.63 -20.42 19.23
C ILE A 508 9.15 -21.58 18.38
N THR A 509 8.71 -22.81 18.64
CA THR A 509 9.04 -23.98 17.82
C THR A 509 7.93 -25.02 17.81
N SER A 510 7.93 -25.90 16.81
CA SER A 510 7.10 -27.11 16.80
C SER A 510 7.77 -28.32 17.48
N ASP A 511 9.08 -28.25 17.73
CA ASP A 511 9.85 -29.31 18.39
C ASP A 511 10.03 -29.02 19.88
N LYS A 512 9.22 -29.68 20.70
CA LYS A 512 9.26 -29.53 22.15
C LYS A 512 10.61 -29.96 22.75
N ALA A 513 11.20 -31.04 22.26
CA ALA A 513 12.47 -31.56 22.79
C ALA A 513 13.60 -30.56 22.50
N HIS A 514 13.64 -30.04 21.28
CA HIS A 514 14.57 -28.96 20.91
C HIS A 514 14.40 -27.71 21.81
N MET A 515 13.16 -27.35 22.18
CA MET A 515 12.92 -26.23 23.10
C MET A 515 13.44 -26.49 24.52
N GLU A 516 13.29 -27.72 25.01
CA GLU A 516 13.79 -28.12 26.32
C GLU A 516 15.33 -28.15 26.35
N GLU A 517 15.96 -28.55 25.24
CA GLU A 517 17.42 -28.51 25.06
C GLU A 517 17.97 -27.09 24.94
N LEU A 518 17.24 -26.17 24.28
CA LEU A 518 17.60 -24.76 24.08
C LEU A 518 17.99 -24.08 25.40
N LYS A 519 17.26 -24.36 26.50
CA LYS A 519 17.55 -23.86 27.85
C LYS A 519 19.01 -24.09 28.27
N HIS A 520 19.60 -25.22 27.88
CA HIS A 520 20.99 -25.56 28.22
C HIS A 520 22.04 -24.84 27.36
N THR A 521 21.61 -24.25 26.24
CA THR A 521 22.47 -23.56 25.27
C THR A 521 22.41 -22.03 25.37
N ILE A 522 21.33 -21.47 25.94
CA ILE A 522 21.12 -20.02 26.01
C ILE A 522 22.00 -19.36 27.12
N HIS A 523 22.63 -20.15 28.00
CA HIS A 523 23.65 -19.71 28.98
C HIS A 523 23.30 -18.43 29.77
N VAL A 524 22.01 -18.26 30.15
CA VAL A 524 21.55 -17.15 31.00
C VAL A 524 22.16 -17.27 32.39
N LYS A 525 22.74 -16.18 32.90
CA LYS A 525 23.25 -16.11 34.28
C LYS A 525 22.18 -15.61 35.25
N GLU A 526 21.53 -14.50 34.90
CA GLU A 526 20.49 -13.88 35.70
C GLU A 526 19.43 -13.19 34.85
N ILE A 527 18.25 -13.00 35.45
CA ILE A 527 17.20 -12.12 34.93
C ILE A 527 17.33 -10.80 35.67
N LEU A 528 17.58 -9.73 34.92
CA LEU A 528 17.56 -8.38 35.44
C LEU A 528 16.10 -7.98 35.65
N LEU A 529 15.69 -7.88 36.91
CA LEU A 529 14.46 -7.18 37.26
C LEU A 529 14.68 -5.71 36.90
N ASP A 530 13.83 -5.17 36.04
CA ASP A 530 13.93 -3.80 35.55
C ASP A 530 14.00 -2.82 36.74
N SER A 531 15.21 -2.38 37.07
CA SER A 531 15.48 -1.39 38.10
C SER A 531 15.69 -0.04 37.43
N SER A 532 14.70 0.44 36.66
CA SER A 532 14.72 1.80 36.12
C SER A 532 13.86 2.72 37.00
N GLY A 533 14.33 2.92 38.23
CA GLY A 533 14.03 4.10 39.04
C GLY A 533 14.98 5.27 38.75
N ASP A 534 15.79 5.18 37.70
CA ASP A 534 16.71 6.23 37.29
C ASP A 534 16.58 6.50 35.79
N ARG A 535 15.91 7.60 35.41
CA ARG A 535 16.53 8.69 34.66
C ARG A 535 15.63 9.90 34.42
N VAL A 536 16.34 11.03 34.50
CA VAL A 536 16.10 12.41 34.02
C VAL A 536 15.60 12.45 32.58
#